data_AF-A0A3N1HGL9-F1
#
_entry.id   AF-A0A3N1HGL9-F1
#
_cell.length_a   1.000
_cell.length_b   1.000
_cell.length_c   1.000
_cell.angle_alpha   90.00
_cell.angle_beta   90.00
_cell.angle_gamma   90.00
#
_symmetry.space_group_name_H-M   'P 1'
#
loop_
_entity.id
_entity.type
_entity.pdbx_description
1 polymer ?
#
loop_
_entity_poly.entity_id
_entity_poly.type
_entity_poly.pdbx_seq_one_letter_code
_entity_poly.pdbx_strand_id
1 'polypeptide(L)'
;MTHQEPLDLGATDLPESEEARLRRAHDLDEPPVFDERNDVDRRSRTRATLLPEERRTGSADPEAQAREVLRDSDVRTEIPESAPDTMAERRESDA
;
A
#
# COMPACT_ATOMS: atom_id res chain seq x y z
N MET A 1 -33.37 -8.51 -1.80
CA MET A 1 -32.30 -7.58 -2.20
C MET A 1 -31.54 -7.24 -0.93
N THR A 2 -30.36 -7.82 -0.74
CA THR A 2 -29.50 -7.49 0.40
C THR A 2 -28.96 -6.09 0.13
N HIS A 3 -29.48 -5.09 0.85
CA HIS A 3 -28.86 -3.77 0.91
C HIS A 3 -27.57 -3.93 1.70
N GLN A 4 -26.45 -4.18 1.01
CA GLN A 4 -25.15 -3.93 1.62
C GLN A 4 -24.98 -2.42 1.61
N GLU A 5 -25.25 -1.79 2.76
CA GLU A 5 -24.86 -0.41 2.96
C GLU A 5 -23.33 -0.33 2.79
N PRO A 6 -22.81 0.64 2.03
CA PRO A 6 -21.37 0.83 1.94
C PRO A 6 -20.84 1.08 3.36
N LEU A 7 -19.78 0.36 3.73
CA LEU A 7 -19.10 0.58 5.00
C LEU A 7 -18.63 2.04 5.03
N ASP A 8 -19.23 2.85 5.92
CA ASP A 8 -18.70 4.14 6.30
C ASP A 8 -17.41 3.88 7.10
N LEU A 9 -16.26 4.11 6.44
CA LEU A 9 -14.94 3.87 7.03
C LEU A 9 -14.54 4.99 8.01
N GLY A 10 -15.38 6.01 8.21
CA GLY A 10 -15.08 7.17 9.07
C GLY A 10 -14.01 8.07 8.48
N ALA A 11 -13.78 9.23 9.11
CA ALA A 11 -12.65 10.09 8.76
C ALA A 11 -11.33 9.36 9.08
N THR A 12 -10.48 9.17 8.06
CA THR A 12 -9.15 8.54 8.19
C THR A 12 -8.09 9.48 8.75
N ASP A 13 -8.44 10.74 9.04
CA ASP A 13 -7.58 11.69 9.75
C ASP A 13 -7.40 11.26 11.22
N LEU A 14 -6.44 10.36 11.44
CA LEU A 14 -5.97 10.03 12.76
C LEU A 14 -5.38 11.29 13.41
N PRO A 15 -5.56 11.49 14.73
CA PRO A 15 -4.85 12.56 15.41
C PRO A 15 -3.35 12.35 15.22
N GLU A 16 -2.59 13.42 15.00
CA GLU A 16 -1.15 13.37 14.66
C GLU A 16 -0.34 12.48 15.62
N SER A 17 -0.69 12.46 16.90
CA SER A 17 -0.04 11.61 17.91
C SER A 17 -0.24 10.12 17.67
N GLU A 18 -1.41 9.74 17.19
CA GLU A 18 -1.77 8.35 16.87
C GLU A 18 -1.13 7.93 15.54
N GLU A 19 -1.16 8.80 14.53
CA GLU A 19 -0.43 8.57 13.28
C GLU A 19 1.08 8.37 13.57
N ALA A 20 1.69 9.26 14.36
CA ALA A 20 3.09 9.13 14.74
C ALA A 20 3.37 7.85 15.55
N ARG A 21 2.40 7.37 16.34
CA ARG A 21 2.51 6.10 17.06
C ARG A 21 2.50 4.92 16.10
N LEU A 22 1.57 4.89 15.14
CA LEU A 22 1.48 3.84 14.13
C LEU A 22 2.71 3.83 13.23
N ARG A 23 3.17 4.99 12.77
CA ARG A 23 4.39 5.11 11.95
C ARG A 23 5.60 4.48 12.64
N ARG A 24 5.79 4.73 13.93
CA ARG A 24 6.86 4.07 14.72
C ARG A 24 6.60 2.57 14.93
N ALA A 25 5.37 2.16 15.22
CA ALA A 25 5.03 0.76 15.46
C ALA A 25 5.21 -0.12 14.21
N HIS A 26 5.05 0.48 13.03
CA HIS A 26 5.16 -0.17 11.73
C HIS A 26 6.48 0.13 11.00
N ASP A 27 7.48 0.71 11.68
CA ASP A 27 8.80 1.04 11.11
C ASP A 27 8.75 2.01 9.90
N LEU A 28 7.68 2.78 9.73
CA LEU A 28 7.51 3.73 8.62
C LEU A 28 8.44 4.95 8.70
N ASP A 29 8.97 5.20 9.89
CA ASP A 29 10.00 6.23 10.13
C ASP A 29 11.43 5.68 9.91
N GLU A 30 11.57 4.38 9.70
CA GLU A 30 12.84 3.70 9.38
C GLU A 30 12.72 2.92 8.06
N PRO A 31 12.65 3.61 6.90
CA PRO A 31 12.38 2.97 5.60
C PRO A 31 13.28 1.77 5.26
N PRO A 32 14.59 1.74 5.59
CA PRO A 32 15.41 0.55 5.35
C PRO A 32 14.94 -0.69 6.12
N VAL A 33 14.48 -0.53 7.36
CA VAL A 33 13.98 -1.63 8.20
C VAL A 33 12.64 -2.13 7.66
N PHE A 34 11.75 -1.21 7.30
CA PHE A 34 10.48 -1.53 6.66
C PHE A 34 10.68 -2.30 5.34
N ASP A 35 11.60 -1.83 4.50
CA ASP A 35 11.93 -2.45 3.22
C ASP A 35 12.48 -3.86 3.37
N GLU A 36 13.38 -4.05 4.34
CA GLU A 36 13.96 -5.36 4.63
C GLU A 36 12.88 -6.34 5.13
N ARG A 37 12.05 -5.94 6.09
CA ARG A 37 10.96 -6.75 6.62
C ARG A 37 9.95 -7.16 5.55
N ASN A 38 9.67 -6.23 4.62
CA ASN A 38 8.74 -6.44 3.52
C ASN A 38 9.42 -6.93 2.23
N ASP A 39 10.70 -7.31 2.24
CA ASP A 39 11.37 -7.87 1.05
C ASP A 39 11.29 -6.94 -0.20
N VAL A 40 11.22 -5.61 0.00
CA VAL A 40 10.91 -4.63 -1.06
C VAL A 40 11.96 -4.67 -2.18
N ASP A 41 13.25 -4.78 -1.84
CA ASP A 41 14.34 -4.88 -2.81
C ASP A 41 14.22 -6.10 -3.72
N ARG A 42 13.78 -7.24 -3.17
CA ARG A 42 13.61 -8.48 -3.94
C ARG A 42 12.37 -8.39 -4.83
N ARG A 43 11.25 -7.90 -4.28
CA ARG A 43 9.97 -7.81 -4.99
C ARG A 43 9.99 -6.75 -6.10
N SER A 44 10.67 -5.62 -5.88
CA SER A 44 10.78 -4.53 -6.86
C SER A 44 11.45 -4.99 -8.16
N ARG A 45 12.53 -5.77 -8.10
CA ARG A 45 13.21 -6.33 -9.29
C ARG A 45 12.27 -7.16 -10.18
N THR A 46 11.38 -7.94 -9.58
CA THR A 46 10.41 -8.73 -10.34
C THR A 46 9.36 -7.82 -10.99
N ARG A 47 8.84 -6.87 -10.21
CA ARG A 47 7.77 -5.96 -10.62
C ARG A 47 8.22 -4.86 -11.60
N ALA A 48 9.51 -4.56 -11.63
CA ALA A 48 10.12 -3.62 -12.58
C ALA A 48 10.11 -4.13 -14.04
N THR A 49 9.70 -5.37 -14.26
CA THR A 49 9.58 -5.93 -15.61
C THR A 49 8.44 -5.26 -16.37
N LEU A 50 8.79 -4.35 -17.29
CA LEU A 50 7.82 -3.65 -18.14
C LEU A 50 7.25 -4.56 -19.24
N LEU A 51 5.94 -4.46 -19.42
CA LEU A 51 5.20 -5.00 -20.56
C LEU A 51 5.66 -4.35 -21.88
N PRO A 52 5.50 -5.01 -23.04
CA PRO A 52 5.92 -4.47 -24.33
C PRO A 52 5.38 -3.07 -24.63
N GLU A 53 4.13 -2.80 -24.28
CA GLU A 53 3.47 -1.51 -24.41
C GLU A 53 4.07 -0.45 -23.49
N GLU A 54 4.45 -0.81 -22.26
CA GLU A 54 5.05 0.09 -21.27
C GLU A 54 6.46 0.47 -21.66
N ARG A 55 7.20 -0.39 -22.36
CA ARG A 55 8.53 -0.04 -22.89
C ARG A 55 8.51 1.12 -23.89
N ARG A 56 7.36 1.35 -24.54
CA ARG A 56 7.20 2.44 -25.53
C ARG A 56 7.02 3.80 -24.88
N THR A 57 6.24 3.85 -23.79
CA THR A 57 6.06 5.06 -22.98
C THR A 57 7.26 5.27 -22.05
N GLY A 58 7.84 4.16 -21.57
CA GLY A 58 8.98 4.11 -20.68
C GLY A 58 8.64 4.54 -19.25
N SER A 59 9.41 4.01 -18.29
CA SER A 59 9.62 4.63 -16.99
C SER A 59 11.11 4.96 -16.89
N ALA A 60 11.45 6.12 -16.33
CA ALA A 60 12.84 6.54 -16.17
C ALA A 60 13.60 5.62 -15.21
N ASP A 61 12.90 5.07 -14.22
CA ASP A 61 13.41 4.07 -13.28
C ASP A 61 12.26 3.14 -12.86
N PRO A 62 12.02 2.05 -13.61
CA PRO A 62 10.99 1.07 -13.29
C PRO A 62 11.18 0.41 -11.92
N GLU A 63 12.42 0.29 -11.45
CA GLU A 63 12.72 -0.34 -10.15
C GLU A 63 12.37 0.61 -9.01
N ALA A 64 12.74 1.89 -9.10
CA ALA A 64 12.32 2.89 -8.11
C ALA A 64 10.79 3.02 -8.05
N GLN A 65 10.12 3.05 -9.20
CA GLN A 65 8.67 3.09 -9.26
C GLN A 65 8.05 1.83 -8.61
N ALA A 66 8.62 0.65 -8.87
CA ALA A 66 8.17 -0.58 -8.23
C ALA A 66 8.36 -0.58 -6.71
N ARG A 67 9.47 -0.03 -6.19
CA ARG A 67 9.69 0.11 -4.75
C ARG A 67 8.64 1.00 -4.10
N GLU A 68 8.34 2.15 -4.70
CA GLU A 68 7.33 3.09 -4.18
C GLU A 68 5.94 2.46 -4.11
N VAL A 69 5.52 1.80 -5.19
CA VAL A 69 4.22 1.11 -5.24
C VAL A 69 4.13 -0.03 -4.21
N LEU A 70 5.22 -0.77 -4.01
CA LEU A 70 5.25 -1.84 -3.02
C LEU A 70 5.17 -1.28 -1.60
N ARG A 71 5.95 -0.23 -1.28
CA ARG A 71 5.90 0.42 0.03
C ARG A 71 4.50 0.93 0.35
N ASP A 72 3.86 1.65 -0.57
CA ASP A 72 2.48 2.11 -0.41
C ASP A 72 1.50 0.95 -0.18
N SER A 73 1.64 -0.13 -0.96
CA SER A 73 0.79 -1.30 -0.83
C SER A 73 0.97 -2.01 0.52
N ASP A 74 2.20 -2.13 1.01
CA ASP A 74 2.48 -2.76 2.30
C ASP A 74 1.96 -1.89 3.45
N VAL A 75 2.13 -0.57 3.38
CA VAL A 75 1.56 0.39 4.36
C VAL A 75 0.05 0.21 4.47
N ARG A 76 -0.68 0.18 3.35
CA ARG A 76 -2.14 -0.03 3.36
C ARG A 76 -2.56 -1.42 3.80
N THR A 77 -1.66 -2.40 3.71
CA THR A 77 -1.92 -3.78 4.17
C THR A 77 -1.73 -3.87 5.69
N GLU A 78 -0.72 -3.20 6.23
CA GLU A 78 -0.41 -3.20 7.66
C GLU A 78 -1.26 -2.23 8.47
N ILE A 79 -1.63 -1.09 7.87
CA ILE A 79 -2.44 -0.03 8.45
C ILE A 79 -3.63 0.20 7.50
N PRO A 80 -4.72 -0.57 7.62
CA PRO A 80 -5.89 -0.41 6.77
C PRO A 80 -6.46 1.02 6.76
N GLU A 81 -6.32 1.74 7.87
CA GLU A 81 -6.72 3.14 8.03
C GLU A 81 -5.88 4.11 7.18
N SER A 82 -4.72 3.68 6.67
CA SER A 82 -3.89 4.46 5.73
C SER A 82 -4.37 4.33 4.27
N ALA A 83 -5.38 3.49 3.99
CA ALA A 83 -5.96 3.44 2.66
C ALA A 83 -6.73 4.75 2.38
N PRO A 84 -6.54 5.38 1.22
CA PRO A 84 -7.31 6.57 0.87
C PRO A 84 -8.80 6.24 0.82
N ASP A 85 -9.65 7.20 1.21
CA ASP A 85 -11.12 7.12 1.28
C ASP A 85 -11.75 6.74 -0.07
N THR A 86 -11.65 5.46 -0.38
CA THR A 86 -12.22 4.80 -1.53
C THR A 86 -13.05 3.65 -1.00
N MET A 87 -14.29 3.53 -1.46
CA MET A 87 -15.20 2.47 -1.02
C MET A 87 -14.58 1.10 -1.34
N ALA A 88 -13.90 0.49 -0.38
CA ALA A 88 -13.34 -0.84 -0.49
C ALA A 88 -14.39 -1.86 -0.05
N GLU A 89 -15.07 -2.48 -1.03
CA GLU A 89 -16.03 -3.56 -0.77
C GLU A 89 -15.24 -4.82 -0.34
N ARG A 90 -15.18 -5.12 0.97
CA ARG A 90 -14.66 -6.42 1.44
C ARG A 90 -15.63 -7.51 1.03
N ARG A 91 -15.32 -8.22 -0.05
CA ARG A 91 -15.94 -9.52 -0.33
C ARG A 91 -15.37 -10.54 0.64
N GLU A 92 -16.18 -10.96 1.61
CA GLU A 92 -15.90 -12.18 2.34
C GLU A 92 -16.00 -13.35 1.35
N SER A 93 -14.95 -14.17 1.31
CA SER A 93 -14.96 -15.40 0.52
C SER A 93 -15.96 -16.36 1.14
N ASP A 94 -17.12 -16.53 0.52
CA ASP A 94 -18.07 -17.57 0.91
C ASP A 94 -17.42 -18.94 0.60
N ALA A 95 -17.37 -19.81 1.60
CA ALA A 95 -16.68 -21.10 1.56
C ALA A 95 -17.52 -22.21 0.89
#